data_AF-A0A9D7LFL1-F1
#
_entry.id   AF-A0A9D7LFL1-F1
#
_cell.length_a   1.000
_cell.length_b   1.000
_cell.length_c   1.000
_cell.angle_alpha   90.00
_cell.angle_beta   90.00
_cell.angle_gamma   90.00
#
_symmetry.space_group_name_H-M   'P 1'
#
loop_
_entity.id
_entity.type
_entity.pdbx_description
1 polymer ?
#
loop_
_entity_poly.entity_id
_entity_poly.type
_entity_poly.pdbx_seq_one_letter_code
_entity_poly.pdbx_strand_id
1 'polypeptide(L)'
;MIQGDLNLANAENALGRAFGTLKIEVGGTAAGQFDVLHITGNADIDGATFEISLVDGYAPQLGDTFYFLRVDGLLTGMFGTVIDHTGLGLTLDDLSLAEGGGLMLTMPASAVPEPSTYAVLVGLGVLGFAWAARHQRR
;
A
#
# COMPACT_ATOMS: atom_id res chain seq x y z
N MET A 1 -33.98 20.93 -39.00
CA MET A 1 -32.73 20.33 -38.49
C MET A 1 -32.59 20.84 -37.07
N ILE A 2 -32.99 20.06 -36.06
CA ILE A 2 -32.81 20.46 -34.65
C ILE A 2 -31.37 20.11 -34.30
N GLN A 3 -30.52 21.12 -34.19
CA GLN A 3 -29.22 20.97 -33.59
C GLN A 3 -29.46 20.91 -32.07
N GLY A 4 -29.54 19.68 -31.54
CA GLY A 4 -29.61 19.44 -30.10
C GLY A 4 -28.22 19.63 -29.53
N ASP A 5 -27.91 20.83 -29.05
CA ASP A 5 -26.69 21.05 -28.29
C ASP A 5 -26.77 20.21 -27.00
N LEU A 6 -25.85 19.27 -26.86
CA LEU A 6 -25.73 18.43 -25.67
C LEU A 6 -24.98 19.21 -24.59
N ASN A 7 -25.71 19.84 -23.67
CA ASN A 7 -25.11 20.57 -22.56
C ASN A 7 -24.86 19.60 -21.40
N LEU A 8 -23.65 19.04 -21.32
CA LEU A 8 -23.20 18.19 -20.24
C LEU A 8 -22.68 19.08 -19.10
N ALA A 9 -23.45 19.18 -18.02
CA ALA A 9 -23.08 20.00 -16.86
C ALA A 9 -21.72 19.62 -16.24
N ASN A 10 -21.22 18.39 -16.51
CA ASN A 10 -19.95 17.86 -16.03
C ASN A 10 -19.26 17.08 -17.17
N ALA A 11 -18.60 17.79 -18.08
CA ALA A 11 -17.86 17.16 -19.19
C ALA A 11 -16.74 16.21 -18.72
N GLU A 12 -16.24 16.37 -17.49
CA GLU A 12 -15.27 15.49 -16.82
C GLU A 12 -15.72 14.02 -16.77
N ASN A 13 -17.03 13.76 -16.67
CA ASN A 13 -17.59 12.38 -16.66
C ASN A 13 -17.99 11.88 -18.05
N ALA A 14 -18.12 12.77 -19.04
CA ALA A 14 -18.61 12.44 -20.38
C ALA A 14 -17.48 12.29 -21.41
N LEU A 15 -16.31 12.86 -21.13
CA LEU A 15 -15.08 12.67 -21.89
C LEU A 15 -14.14 11.84 -21.01
N GLY A 16 -14.01 10.54 -21.29
CA GLY A 16 -13.15 9.66 -20.50
C GLY A 16 -11.72 10.21 -20.46
N ARG A 17 -11.28 10.64 -19.27
CA ARG A 17 -9.86 10.96 -19.02
C ARG A 17 -9.09 9.64 -19.06
N ALA A 18 -8.07 9.56 -19.92
CA ALA A 18 -7.13 8.46 -19.88
C ALA A 18 -6.17 8.70 -18.71
N PHE A 19 -6.35 7.96 -17.62
CA PHE A 19 -5.44 7.99 -16.48
C PHE A 19 -4.24 7.07 -16.75
N GLY A 20 -3.04 7.53 -16.39
CA GLY A 20 -1.80 6.74 -16.52
C GLY A 20 -1.63 5.74 -15.37
N THR A 21 -0.81 4.72 -15.60
CA THR A 21 -0.37 3.78 -14.55
C THR A 21 1.12 4.01 -14.26
N LEU A 22 1.45 4.24 -13.00
CA LEU A 22 2.83 4.14 -12.50
C LEU A 22 3.02 2.76 -11.89
N LYS A 23 3.87 1.95 -12.53
CA LYS A 23 4.29 0.66 -12.00
C LYS A 23 5.65 0.79 -11.32
N ILE A 24 5.80 0.20 -10.15
CA ILE A 24 7.08 0.10 -9.43
C ILE A 24 7.36 -1.32 -8.95
N GLU A 25 8.65 -1.65 -8.90
CA GLU A 25 9.18 -2.89 -8.32
C GLU A 25 9.98 -2.58 -7.05
N VAL A 26 9.84 -3.43 -6.02
CA VAL A 26 10.53 -3.30 -4.73
C VAL A 26 11.24 -4.61 -4.37
N GLY A 27 12.56 -4.58 -4.35
CA GLY A 27 13.46 -5.66 -3.94
C GLY A 27 14.23 -5.41 -2.63
N GLY A 28 14.02 -4.25 -2.00
CA GLY A 28 14.64 -3.89 -0.72
C GLY A 28 14.53 -2.40 -0.40
N THR A 29 15.01 -1.98 0.77
CA THR A 29 14.91 -0.57 1.24
C THR A 29 16.10 0.31 0.88
N ALA A 30 17.20 -0.26 0.38
CA ALA A 30 18.37 0.54 0.03
C ALA A 30 18.19 1.24 -1.32
N ALA A 31 18.97 2.29 -1.55
CA ALA A 31 18.97 2.99 -2.84
C ALA A 31 19.27 2.02 -3.99
N GLY A 32 18.44 2.08 -5.03
CA GLY A 32 18.53 1.19 -6.19
C GLY A 32 17.92 -0.20 -5.99
N GLN A 33 17.32 -0.48 -4.82
CA GLN A 33 16.55 -1.71 -4.59
C GLN A 33 15.04 -1.53 -4.80
N PHE A 34 14.61 -0.35 -5.23
CA PHE A 34 13.24 -0.09 -5.64
C PHE A 34 13.23 0.98 -6.74
N ASP A 35 12.18 0.98 -7.54
CA ASP A 35 12.02 1.95 -8.62
C ASP A 35 11.69 3.36 -8.09
N VAL A 36 12.26 4.36 -8.75
CA VAL A 36 11.98 5.78 -8.46
C VAL A 36 11.66 6.49 -9.76
N LEU A 37 10.47 7.08 -9.83
CA LEU A 37 10.12 8.07 -10.84
C LEU A 37 10.47 9.46 -10.33
N HIS A 38 11.42 10.13 -10.98
CA HIS A 38 11.77 11.51 -10.70
C HIS A 38 11.26 12.44 -11.80
N ILE A 39 10.35 13.34 -11.43
CA ILE A 39 9.79 14.38 -12.30
C ILE A 39 10.43 15.72 -11.91
N THR A 40 11.18 16.32 -12.83
CA THR A 40 11.87 17.60 -12.58
C THR A 40 10.96 18.83 -12.77
N GLY A 41 9.73 18.62 -13.25
CA GLY A 41 8.72 19.66 -13.46
C GLY A 41 7.50 19.45 -12.57
N ASN A 42 6.34 19.95 -13.02
CA ASN A 42 5.07 19.73 -12.34
C ASN A 42 4.49 18.36 -12.72
N ALA A 43 3.73 17.76 -11.81
CA ALA A 43 3.03 16.50 -12.01
C ALA A 43 1.58 16.64 -11.55
N ASP A 44 0.65 16.24 -12.41
CA ASP A 44 -0.76 16.03 -12.05
C ASP A 44 -1.06 14.53 -12.15
N ILE A 45 -1.31 13.91 -11.00
CA ILE A 45 -1.54 12.46 -10.91
C ILE A 45 -2.99 12.12 -10.56
N ASP A 46 -3.88 13.12 -10.60
CA ASP A 46 -5.28 12.93 -10.20
C ASP A 46 -5.94 11.78 -10.97
N GLY A 47 -6.42 10.78 -10.23
CA GLY A 47 -7.09 9.60 -10.79
C GLY A 47 -6.17 8.56 -11.46
N ALA A 48 -4.85 8.75 -11.44
CA ALA A 48 -3.88 7.76 -11.92
C ALA A 48 -3.93 6.44 -11.12
N THR A 49 -3.38 5.38 -11.69
CA THR A 49 -3.21 4.09 -11.02
C THR A 49 -1.78 3.91 -10.53
N PHE A 50 -1.64 3.48 -9.28
CA PHE A 50 -0.39 3.01 -8.70
C PHE A 50 -0.37 1.48 -8.68
N GLU A 51 0.64 0.86 -9.31
CA GLU A 51 0.82 -0.59 -9.36
C GLU A 51 2.15 -0.96 -8.71
N ILE A 52 2.13 -1.92 -7.79
CA ILE A 52 3.31 -2.31 -7.03
C ILE A 52 3.48 -3.82 -7.00
N SER A 53 4.73 -4.28 -7.11
CA SER A 53 5.11 -5.67 -6.96
C SER A 53 6.42 -5.83 -6.17
N LEU A 54 6.56 -6.97 -5.49
CA LEU A 54 7.80 -7.35 -4.81
C LEU A 54 8.64 -8.24 -5.73
N VAL A 55 9.95 -7.99 -5.76
CA VAL A 55 10.90 -8.76 -6.56
C VAL A 55 12.01 -9.35 -5.68
N ASP A 56 12.82 -10.24 -6.25
CA ASP A 56 13.99 -10.85 -5.59
C ASP A 56 13.72 -11.58 -4.26
N GLY A 57 12.46 -11.97 -4.01
CA GLY A 57 12.05 -12.63 -2.76
C GLY A 57 12.03 -11.69 -1.55
N TYR A 58 12.01 -10.38 -1.78
CA TYR A 58 11.94 -9.39 -0.71
C TYR A 58 10.63 -9.51 0.06
N ALA A 59 10.75 -9.51 1.39
CA ALA A 59 9.63 -9.49 2.33
C ALA A 59 9.72 -8.20 3.15
N PRO A 60 8.91 -7.18 2.82
CA PRO A 60 8.92 -5.90 3.52
C PRO A 60 8.59 -6.05 5.00
N GLN A 61 9.21 -5.21 5.83
CA GLN A 61 8.89 -5.09 7.24
C GLN A 61 7.87 -3.98 7.47
N LEU A 62 7.14 -4.08 8.58
CA LEU A 62 6.24 -3.02 9.03
C LEU A 62 7.02 -1.71 9.17
N GLY A 63 6.50 -0.65 8.54
CA GLY A 63 7.06 0.69 8.62
C GLY A 63 8.22 0.93 7.64
N ASP A 64 8.55 -0.04 6.79
CA ASP A 64 9.42 0.22 5.64
C ASP A 64 8.78 1.30 4.76
N THR A 65 9.60 2.27 4.35
CA THR A 65 9.17 3.43 3.56
C THR A 65 9.91 3.50 2.24
N PHE A 66 9.17 3.82 1.17
CA PHE A 66 9.70 3.87 -0.19
C PHE A 66 9.32 5.19 -0.85
N TYR A 67 10.32 6.02 -1.16
CA TYR A 67 10.17 7.30 -1.82
C TYR A 67 10.15 7.10 -3.34
N PHE A 68 9.08 6.48 -3.83
CA PHE A 68 8.99 6.00 -5.21
C PHE A 68 8.65 7.09 -6.24
N LEU A 69 8.04 8.20 -5.80
CA LEU A 69 7.72 9.33 -6.66
C LEU A 69 8.36 10.59 -6.09
N ARG A 70 9.27 11.19 -6.85
CA ARG A 70 9.88 12.48 -6.54
C ARG A 70 9.42 13.53 -7.56
N VAL A 71 9.02 14.70 -7.08
CA VAL A 71 8.60 15.83 -7.91
C VAL A 71 9.30 17.08 -7.44
N ASP A 72 10.13 17.70 -8.28
CA ASP A 72 10.83 18.95 -7.93
C ASP A 72 9.94 20.20 -8.14
N GLY A 73 8.89 20.09 -8.97
CA GLY A 73 7.88 21.14 -9.17
C GLY A 73 6.62 20.95 -8.30
N LEU A 74 5.49 21.41 -8.80
CA LEU A 74 4.19 21.24 -8.12
C LEU A 74 3.62 19.83 -8.40
N LEU A 75 3.32 19.10 -7.33
CA LEU A 75 2.48 17.90 -7.37
C LEU A 75 1.01 18.28 -7.11
N THR A 76 0.10 17.88 -7.99
CA THR A 76 -1.35 18.01 -7.80
C THR A 76 -2.05 16.66 -7.95
N GLY A 77 -3.21 16.54 -7.29
CA GLY A 77 -4.01 15.31 -7.31
C GLY A 77 -3.42 14.19 -6.46
N MET A 78 -4.11 13.05 -6.48
CA MET A 78 -3.68 11.80 -5.87
C MET A 78 -4.02 10.63 -6.80
N PHE A 79 -3.33 9.50 -6.63
CA PHE A 79 -3.74 8.26 -7.27
C PHE A 79 -5.19 7.93 -6.88
N GLY A 80 -5.97 7.48 -7.86
CA GLY A 80 -7.36 7.05 -7.66
C GLY A 80 -7.49 5.54 -7.44
N THR A 81 -6.44 4.76 -7.72
CA THR A 81 -6.47 3.30 -7.66
C THR A 81 -5.10 2.75 -7.28
N VAL A 82 -5.10 1.70 -6.45
CA VAL A 82 -3.93 0.87 -6.14
C VAL A 82 -4.17 -0.54 -6.68
N ILE A 83 -3.21 -1.05 -7.45
CA ILE A 83 -3.13 -2.45 -7.85
C ILE A 83 -1.99 -3.08 -7.05
N ASP A 84 -2.36 -3.89 -6.06
CA ASP A 84 -1.41 -4.56 -5.17
C ASP A 84 -1.09 -5.99 -5.64
N HIS A 85 0.14 -6.22 -6.09
CA HIS A 85 0.68 -7.56 -6.38
C HIS A 85 1.55 -8.12 -5.25
N THR A 86 1.66 -7.43 -4.12
CA THR A 86 2.47 -7.83 -2.96
C THR A 86 1.73 -8.80 -2.04
N GLY A 87 0.39 -8.76 -2.05
CA GLY A 87 -0.46 -9.53 -1.14
C GLY A 87 -0.51 -8.98 0.29
N LEU A 88 0.03 -7.78 0.51
CA LEU A 88 0.05 -7.10 1.81
C LEU A 88 -1.24 -6.31 2.10
N GLY A 89 -2.12 -6.15 1.10
CA GLY A 89 -3.37 -5.43 1.22
C GLY A 89 -3.18 -3.93 1.16
N LEU A 90 -2.27 -3.47 0.29
CA LEU A 90 -1.95 -2.05 0.12
C LEU A 90 -3.15 -1.26 -0.42
N THR A 91 -3.35 -0.08 0.13
CA THR A 91 -4.45 0.83 -0.22
C THR A 91 -3.92 2.25 -0.44
N LEU A 92 -4.82 3.16 -0.84
CA LEU A 92 -4.47 4.58 -0.98
C LEU A 92 -4.05 5.23 0.35
N ASP A 93 -4.50 4.70 1.49
CA ASP A 93 -4.18 5.24 2.82
C ASP A 93 -2.71 5.02 3.20
N ASP A 94 -2.02 4.10 2.52
CA ASP A 94 -0.60 3.81 2.73
C ASP A 94 0.32 4.79 1.99
N LEU A 95 -0.25 5.65 1.14
CA LEU A 95 0.45 6.68 0.39
C LEU A 95 0.39 8.01 1.14
N SER A 96 1.54 8.67 1.27
CA SER A 96 1.64 9.98 1.92
C SER A 96 2.59 10.90 1.17
N LEU A 97 2.45 12.20 1.40
CA LEU A 97 3.35 13.20 0.83
C LEU A 97 4.76 13.03 1.40
N ALA A 98 5.75 13.00 0.51
CA ALA A 98 7.14 12.93 0.91
C ALA A 98 7.69 14.29 1.32
N GLU A 99 8.57 14.32 2.33
CA GLU A 99 9.39 15.50 2.62
C GLU A 99 10.25 15.83 1.39
N GLY A 100 10.14 17.07 0.89
CA GLY A 100 10.83 17.50 -0.34
C GLY A 100 10.03 17.33 -1.64
N GLY A 101 8.78 16.87 -1.57
CA GLY A 101 7.86 16.77 -2.71
C GLY A 101 7.75 15.36 -3.29
N GLY A 102 6.59 15.06 -3.90
CA GLY A 102 6.27 13.71 -4.38
C GLY A 102 5.47 12.89 -3.37
N LEU A 103 5.57 11.56 -3.49
CA LEU A 103 4.86 10.59 -2.64
C LEU A 103 5.80 9.51 -2.12
N MET A 104 5.48 9.02 -0.93
CA MET A 104 6.06 7.81 -0.35
C MET A 104 4.98 6.79 -0.04
N LEU A 105 5.36 5.52 -0.08
CA LEU A 105 4.58 4.38 0.41
C LEU A 105 5.13 3.95 1.77
N THR A 106 4.25 3.72 2.74
CA THR A 106 4.60 3.09 4.02
C THR A 106 3.96 1.72 4.10
N MET A 107 4.72 0.68 4.43
CA MET A 107 4.18 -0.68 4.54
C MET A 107 3.23 -0.81 5.74
N PRO A 108 1.98 -1.27 5.54
CA PRO A 108 0.98 -1.35 6.59
C PRO A 108 1.32 -2.43 7.62
N ALA A 109 0.85 -2.23 8.85
CA ALA A 109 0.77 -3.31 9.81
C ALA A 109 -0.35 -4.24 9.36
N SER A 110 -0.01 -5.33 8.67
CA SER A 110 -0.97 -6.43 8.59
C SER A 110 -1.14 -6.93 10.03
N ALA A 111 -2.21 -6.50 10.70
CA ALA A 111 -2.63 -7.11 11.94
C ALA A 111 -3.07 -8.53 11.62
N VAL A 112 -2.10 -9.46 11.53
CA VAL A 112 -2.40 -10.88 11.60
C VAL A 112 -2.90 -11.08 13.02
N PRO A 113 -4.19 -11.37 13.26
CA PRO A 113 -4.64 -11.76 14.59
C PRO A 113 -3.95 -13.10 14.83
N GLU A 114 -2.99 -13.20 15.75
CA GLU A 114 -2.32 -14.47 16.04
C GLU A 114 -3.35 -15.46 16.61
N PRO A 115 -3.91 -16.42 15.84
CA PRO A 115 -4.93 -17.31 16.36
C PRO A 115 -4.28 -18.45 17.17
N SER A 116 -2.96 -18.63 17.05
CA SER A 116 -2.26 -19.83 17.50
C SER A 116 -1.41 -19.63 18.75
N THR A 117 -0.85 -18.44 19.02
CA THR A 117 -0.03 -18.19 20.21
C THR A 117 -0.85 -18.34 21.49
N TYR A 118 -2.10 -17.85 21.49
CA TYR A 118 -3.02 -18.04 22.61
C TYR A 118 -3.45 -19.50 22.77
N ALA A 119 -3.64 -20.24 21.67
CA ALA A 119 -4.02 -21.66 21.73
C ALA A 119 -2.91 -22.51 22.37
N VAL A 120 -1.64 -22.20 22.08
CA VAL A 120 -0.49 -22.87 22.70
C VAL A 120 -0.37 -22.52 24.19
N LEU A 121 -0.51 -21.25 24.55
CA LEU A 121 -0.43 -20.82 25.96
C LEU A 121 -1.57 -21.37 26.82
N VAL A 122 -2.80 -21.38 26.29
CA VAL A 122 -3.96 -22.00 26.96
C VAL A 122 -3.76 -23.51 27.07
N GLY A 123 -3.28 -24.18 26.01
CA GLY A 123 -2.98 -25.61 26.03
C GLY A 123 -1.93 -26.01 27.08
N LEU A 124 -0.84 -25.25 27.20
CA LEU A 124 0.19 -25.48 28.22
C LEU A 124 -0.35 -25.22 29.64
N GLY A 125 -1.18 -24.20 29.83
CA GLY A 125 -1.82 -23.90 31.11
C GLY A 125 -2.73 -25.05 31.60
N VAL A 126 -3.57 -25.60 30.73
CA VAL A 126 -4.46 -26.73 31.06
C VAL A 126 -3.67 -28.00 31.40
N LEU A 127 -2.61 -28.30 30.64
CA LEU A 127 -1.75 -29.47 30.89
C LEU A 127 -0.98 -29.35 32.22
N GLY A 128 -0.44 -28.16 32.52
CA GLY A 128 0.24 -27.89 33.78
C GLY A 128 -0.69 -28.06 34.98
N PHE A 129 -1.93 -27.57 34.88
CA PHE A 129 -2.93 -27.69 35.94
C PHE A 129 -3.36 -29.15 36.18
N ALA A 130 -3.56 -29.92 35.12
CA ALA A 130 -3.90 -31.35 35.20
C ALA A 130 -2.78 -32.19 35.84
N TRP A 131 -1.52 -31.86 35.54
CA TRP A 131 -0.36 -32.52 36.14
C TRP A 131 -0.22 -32.18 37.65
N ALA A 132 -0.37 -30.90 38.02
CA ALA A 132 -0.31 -30.47 39.41
C ALA A 132 -1.43 -31.09 40.26
N ALA A 133 -2.66 -31.15 39.74
CA ALA A 133 -3.80 -31.77 40.43
C ALA A 133 -3.63 -33.29 40.63
N ARG A 134 -2.87 -33.96 39.76
CA ARG A 134 -2.56 -35.39 39.88
C ARG A 134 -1.50 -35.68 40.94
N HIS A 135 -0.57 -34.75 41.16
CA HIS A 135 0.51 -34.92 42.13
C HIS A 135 0.06 -34.67 43.59
N GLN A 136 -0.98 -33.88 43.80
CA GLN A 136 -1.54 -33.61 45.14
C GLN A 136 -2.45 -34.72 45.69
N ARG A 137 -2.73 -35.78 44.91
CA ARG A 137 -3.60 -36.90 45.30
C ARG A 137 -2.84 -38.20 45.62
N ARG A 138 -1.52 -38.12 45.82
CA ARG A 138 -0.66 -39.22 46.27
C ARG A 138 -0.06 -38.87 47.62
#